data_AF-A0AAN6R7D9-F1
#
_entry.id   AF-A0AAN6R7D9-F1
#
_cell.length_a   1.000
_cell.length_b   1.000
_cell.length_c   1.000
_cell.angle_alpha   90.00
_cell.angle_beta   90.00
_cell.angle_gamma   90.00
#
_symmetry.space_group_name_H-M   'P 1'
#
loop_
_entity.id
_entity.type
_entity.pdbx_description
1 polymer ?
#
loop_
_entity_poly.entity_id
_entity_poly.type
_entity_poly.pdbx_seq_one_letter_code
_entity_poly.pdbx_strand_id
1 'polypeptide(L)'
;MAYAALGDSYASGIDAGIQLHPTCWRFSDSYPMQLIRTGLLGRNHAFQFLACSGSVMGLVGGSSSRRKSISAQIKSLKTADLVTLSIGGNDARFFDVLNACVYRFYGTKSGNCNERLQESVKIISDERFEMAYNWVLDEIMAKSGDAPHFRIMALGYSPFFDEALTEDCNNQSFGFWSMSKPKLTVQLRRQLNDISAHLNNRIAGIIKDRADEKVIWVNWAPKFKEHLFCQPGKPASDGDSTWFYDADFRSSNSTSNEIDIETCMQQTLDTGDWGERAACGIAVVQQDYPHMMAQGSGTTLTINRYPNQPGLARVFHPKPHAYAVIANEIRNHWPFISLETDMLEDSQAP
;
A
#
# COMPACT_ATOMS: atom_id res chain seq x y z
N MET A 1 16.19 10.57 -20.65
CA MET A 1 15.33 9.42 -20.28
C MET A 1 13.96 9.93 -19.89
N ALA A 2 12.91 9.19 -20.23
CA ALA A 2 11.54 9.44 -19.81
C ALA A 2 11.11 8.40 -18.76
N TYR A 3 10.68 8.85 -17.60
CA TYR A 3 10.21 8.01 -16.51
C TYR A 3 8.72 8.26 -16.24
N ALA A 4 7.95 7.20 -16.06
CA ALA A 4 6.56 7.29 -15.59
C ALA A 4 6.35 6.43 -14.35
N ALA A 5 5.68 7.00 -13.34
CA ALA A 5 5.31 6.29 -12.12
C ALA A 5 3.80 6.05 -12.11
N LEU A 6 3.38 4.80 -12.22
CA LEU A 6 1.99 4.36 -12.15
C LEU A 6 1.77 3.55 -10.86
N GLY A 7 0.52 3.45 -10.44
CA GLY A 7 0.15 2.60 -9.32
C GLY A 7 -0.83 3.24 -8.35
N ASP A 8 -0.89 2.66 -7.16
CA ASP A 8 -1.79 3.06 -6.08
C ASP A 8 -1.14 4.01 -5.06
N SER A 9 -1.63 3.95 -3.83
CA SER A 9 -1.21 4.81 -2.73
C SER A 9 0.27 4.62 -2.36
N TYR A 10 0.84 3.42 -2.54
CA TYR A 10 2.26 3.16 -2.29
C TYR A 10 3.16 3.91 -3.28
N ALA A 11 2.74 4.01 -4.55
CA ALA A 11 3.44 4.80 -5.56
C ALA A 11 3.20 6.31 -5.41
N SER A 12 2.00 6.71 -4.95
CA SER A 12 1.69 8.11 -4.68
C SER A 12 2.47 8.67 -3.48
N GLY A 13 2.83 7.80 -2.53
CA GLY A 13 3.60 8.13 -1.34
C GLY A 13 2.80 8.86 -0.27
N ILE A 14 1.65 8.33 0.17
CA ILE A 14 0.79 8.99 1.15
C ILE A 14 1.59 9.53 2.34
N ASP A 15 1.46 10.83 2.61
CA ASP A 15 2.14 11.55 3.70
C ASP A 15 3.68 11.57 3.62
N ALA A 16 4.25 11.25 2.46
CA ALA A 16 5.69 11.32 2.26
C ALA A 16 6.09 12.74 1.83
N GLY A 17 6.20 13.68 2.79
CA GLY A 17 6.60 15.05 2.52
C GLY A 17 5.45 15.96 2.11
N ILE A 18 5.65 16.85 1.15
CA ILE A 18 4.65 17.83 0.71
C ILE A 18 3.71 17.20 -0.32
N GLN A 19 2.40 17.42 -0.16
CA GLN A 19 1.41 16.98 -1.14
C GLN A 19 1.55 17.79 -2.44
N LEU A 20 1.79 17.09 -3.55
CA LEU A 20 1.94 17.63 -4.90
C LEU A 20 0.64 17.56 -5.71
N HIS A 21 -0.23 16.59 -5.43
CA HIS A 21 -1.50 16.43 -6.13
C HIS A 21 -2.61 16.04 -5.14
N PRO A 22 -3.66 16.86 -4.98
CA PRO A 22 -4.70 16.63 -3.98
C PRO A 22 -5.51 15.35 -4.25
N THR A 23 -6.15 15.25 -5.43
CA THR A 23 -7.08 14.15 -5.73
C THR A 23 -6.44 12.76 -5.79
N CYS A 24 -5.19 12.67 -6.27
CA CYS A 24 -4.45 11.42 -6.37
C CYS A 24 -3.47 11.19 -5.22
N TRP A 25 -3.39 12.13 -4.27
CA TRP A 25 -2.54 12.07 -3.09
C TRP A 25 -1.08 11.76 -3.42
N ARG A 26 -0.51 12.49 -4.39
CA ARG A 26 0.92 12.35 -4.74
C ARG A 26 1.75 13.25 -3.84
N PHE A 27 2.87 12.74 -3.32
CA PHE A 27 3.74 13.50 -2.42
C PHE A 27 5.19 13.57 -2.88
N SER A 28 5.90 14.58 -2.38
CA SER A 28 7.24 14.95 -2.80
C SER A 28 8.34 13.97 -2.42
N ASP A 29 8.13 13.11 -1.42
CA ASP A 29 9.13 12.15 -0.91
C ASP A 29 8.71 10.69 -1.12
N SER A 30 7.73 10.47 -2.00
CA SER A 30 7.36 9.16 -2.54
C SER A 30 8.54 8.47 -3.27
N TYR A 31 8.53 7.14 -3.41
CA TYR A 31 9.65 6.45 -4.08
C TYR A 31 9.92 6.96 -5.51
N PRO A 32 8.93 7.38 -6.33
CA PRO A 32 9.23 7.97 -7.65
C PRO A 32 10.05 9.25 -7.55
N MET A 33 9.72 10.10 -6.58
CA MET A 33 10.43 11.36 -6.35
C MET A 33 11.81 11.12 -5.75
N GLN A 34 11.95 10.14 -4.84
CA GLN A 34 13.24 9.72 -4.32
C GLN A 34 14.14 9.16 -5.43
N LEU A 35 13.59 8.36 -6.35
CA LEU A 35 14.31 7.81 -7.49
C LEU A 35 14.89 8.92 -8.39
N ILE A 36 14.09 9.95 -8.68
CA ILE A 36 14.54 11.14 -9.44
C ILE A 36 15.74 11.80 -8.75
N ARG A 37 15.70 11.94 -7.42
CA ARG A 37 16.78 12.57 -6.63
C ARG A 37 18.07 11.76 -6.61
N THR A 38 18.03 10.46 -6.91
CA THR A 38 19.26 9.66 -7.05
C THR A 38 20.12 10.08 -8.26
N GLY A 39 19.55 10.83 -9.20
CA GLY A 39 20.23 11.24 -10.44
C GLY A 39 20.26 10.17 -11.52
N LEU A 40 19.66 8.99 -11.30
CA LEU A 40 19.64 7.84 -12.21
C LEU A 40 19.19 8.20 -13.64
N LEU A 41 18.24 9.12 -13.77
CA LEU A 41 17.60 9.48 -15.04
C LEU A 41 18.39 10.53 -15.85
N GLY A 42 19.50 11.04 -15.30
CA GLY A 42 20.28 12.16 -15.85
C GLY A 42 19.66 13.54 -15.59
N ARG A 43 20.39 14.61 -15.94
CA ARG A 43 19.98 16.01 -15.64
C ARG A 43 18.76 16.49 -16.46
N ASN A 44 18.60 16.00 -17.68
CA ASN A 44 17.51 16.38 -18.60
C ASN A 44 16.57 15.18 -18.83
N HIS A 45 15.82 14.79 -17.79
CA HIS A 45 14.83 13.72 -17.88
C HIS A 45 13.40 14.28 -17.98
N ALA A 46 12.52 13.51 -18.62
CA ALA A 46 11.09 13.74 -18.56
C ALA A 46 10.49 12.85 -17.46
N PHE A 47 9.54 13.39 -16.70
CA PHE A 47 8.86 12.64 -15.65
C PHE A 47 7.34 12.77 -15.75
N GLN A 48 6.65 11.64 -15.61
CA GLN A 48 5.20 11.52 -15.59
C GLN A 48 4.76 10.89 -14.27
N PHE A 49 4.36 11.72 -13.30
CA PHE A 49 3.82 11.20 -12.05
C PHE A 49 2.33 10.88 -12.26
N LEU A 50 1.97 9.61 -12.43
CA LEU A 50 0.61 9.17 -12.78
C LEU A 50 -0.09 8.36 -11.68
N ALA A 51 0.65 7.83 -10.70
CA ALA A 51 0.13 7.09 -9.55
C ALA A 51 -1.04 7.80 -8.86
N CYS A 52 -1.98 7.05 -8.31
CA CYS A 52 -3.18 7.63 -7.71
C CYS A 52 -3.69 6.72 -6.58
N SER A 53 -3.79 7.28 -5.37
CA SER A 53 -4.35 6.58 -4.22
C SER A 53 -5.71 5.94 -4.52
N GLY A 54 -5.90 4.73 -4.01
CA GLY A 54 -7.12 3.94 -4.20
C GLY A 54 -7.26 3.26 -5.56
N SER A 55 -6.26 3.36 -6.45
CA SER A 55 -6.33 2.73 -7.77
C SER A 55 -6.41 1.21 -7.64
N VAL A 56 -7.30 0.62 -8.45
CA VAL A 56 -7.44 -0.82 -8.66
C VAL A 56 -7.07 -1.18 -10.11
N MET A 57 -6.79 -2.45 -10.37
CA MET A 57 -6.58 -2.96 -11.74
C MET A 57 -7.89 -3.02 -12.53
N GLY A 58 -9.03 -3.15 -11.82
CA GLY A 58 -10.34 -3.27 -12.42
C GLY A 58 -10.62 -4.71 -12.86
N LEU A 59 -10.66 -5.64 -11.89
CA LEU A 59 -10.96 -7.06 -12.11
C LEU A 59 -12.17 -7.24 -13.06
N VAL A 60 -11.96 -7.99 -14.14
CA VAL A 60 -12.99 -8.28 -15.14
C VAL A 60 -14.21 -8.93 -14.47
N GLY A 61 -15.38 -8.32 -14.61
CA GLY A 61 -16.64 -8.78 -14.00
C GLY A 61 -16.88 -8.34 -12.56
N GLY A 62 -16.00 -7.55 -11.95
CA GLY A 62 -16.26 -6.84 -10.69
C GLY A 62 -17.08 -5.57 -10.92
N SER A 63 -17.94 -5.18 -9.95
CA SER A 63 -18.60 -3.87 -9.98
C SER A 63 -17.56 -2.78 -9.80
N SER A 64 -16.98 -2.33 -10.91
CA SER A 64 -15.83 -1.41 -11.01
C SER A 64 -16.24 0.00 -11.44
N SER A 65 -17.54 0.31 -11.52
CA SER A 65 -18.01 1.57 -12.12
C SER A 65 -17.68 2.84 -11.31
N ARG A 66 -17.18 2.69 -10.08
CA ARG A 66 -16.96 3.80 -9.14
C ARG A 66 -15.53 3.94 -8.61
N ARG A 67 -14.73 2.86 -8.58
CA ARG A 67 -13.34 2.95 -8.08
C ARG A 67 -12.42 3.59 -9.11
N LYS A 68 -11.44 4.34 -8.64
CA LYS A 68 -10.31 4.79 -9.47
C LYS A 68 -9.63 3.58 -10.09
N SER A 69 -9.49 3.58 -11.41
CA SER A 69 -8.84 2.50 -12.15
C SER A 69 -7.48 2.94 -12.68
N ILE A 70 -6.53 2.01 -12.68
CA ILE A 70 -5.24 2.16 -13.36
C ILE A 70 -5.39 2.51 -14.85
N SER A 71 -6.51 2.15 -15.49
CA SER A 71 -6.80 2.47 -16.90
C SER A 71 -6.70 3.97 -17.19
N ALA A 72 -7.10 4.85 -16.26
CA ALA A 72 -6.99 6.30 -16.44
C ALA A 72 -5.53 6.77 -16.44
N GLN A 73 -4.68 6.13 -15.64
CA GLN A 73 -3.25 6.40 -15.61
C GLN A 73 -2.59 5.95 -16.92
N ILE A 74 -2.89 4.73 -17.37
CA ILE A 74 -2.40 4.16 -18.64
C ILE A 74 -2.84 4.99 -19.84
N LYS A 75 -4.10 5.46 -19.87
CA LYS A 75 -4.59 6.36 -20.93
C LYS A 75 -3.78 7.67 -20.99
N SER A 76 -3.33 8.16 -19.85
CA SER A 76 -2.54 9.39 -19.73
C SER A 76 -1.04 9.18 -19.96
N LEU A 77 -0.57 7.92 -19.96
CA LEU A 77 0.82 7.56 -20.18
C LEU A 77 1.26 7.92 -21.60
N LYS A 78 2.23 8.84 -21.67
CA LYS A 78 3.04 9.08 -22.86
C LYS A 78 4.23 8.11 -22.87
N THR A 79 4.85 7.92 -24.02
CA THR A 79 6.03 7.06 -24.17
C THR A 79 7.07 7.33 -23.08
N ALA A 80 7.57 6.26 -22.47
CA ALA A 80 8.58 6.28 -21.42
C ALA A 80 9.67 5.24 -21.70
N ASP A 81 10.85 5.43 -21.09
CA ASP A 81 11.95 4.45 -21.07
C ASP A 81 11.87 3.56 -19.81
N LEU A 82 11.29 4.09 -18.73
CA LEU A 82 11.09 3.38 -17.48
C LEU A 82 9.67 3.62 -16.98
N VAL A 83 8.98 2.55 -16.60
CA VAL A 83 7.74 2.60 -15.82
C VAL A 83 7.98 1.90 -14.49
N THR A 84 7.64 2.54 -13.37
CA THR A 84 7.48 1.82 -12.09
C THR A 84 6.01 1.60 -11.82
N LEU A 85 5.65 0.42 -11.32
CA LEU A 85 4.27 0.02 -11.08
C LEU A 85 4.13 -0.62 -9.69
N SER A 86 3.23 -0.08 -8.86
CA SER A 86 2.78 -0.72 -7.62
C SER A 86 1.25 -0.73 -7.63
N ILE A 87 0.64 -1.91 -7.80
CA ILE A 87 -0.83 -2.04 -7.94
C ILE A 87 -1.27 -3.41 -7.39
N GLY A 88 -2.55 -3.54 -7.01
CA GLY A 88 -3.15 -4.80 -6.58
C GLY A 88 -3.47 -4.90 -5.09
N GLY A 89 -2.89 -4.05 -4.23
CA GLY A 89 -3.20 -4.06 -2.78
C GLY A 89 -4.67 -3.67 -2.50
N ASN A 90 -5.21 -2.73 -3.27
CA ASN A 90 -6.63 -2.36 -3.21
C ASN A 90 -7.55 -3.46 -3.75
N ASP A 91 -7.15 -4.15 -4.83
CA ASP A 91 -7.88 -5.30 -5.37
C ASP A 91 -7.95 -6.44 -4.34
N ALA A 92 -6.84 -6.69 -3.63
CA ALA A 92 -6.74 -7.64 -2.52
C ALA A 92 -7.41 -7.17 -1.22
N ARG A 93 -8.02 -5.98 -1.20
CA ARG A 93 -8.80 -5.43 -0.08
C ARG A 93 -8.02 -5.27 1.23
N PHE A 94 -6.77 -4.82 1.16
CA PHE A 94 -5.94 -4.64 2.37
C PHE A 94 -6.58 -3.74 3.44
N PHE A 95 -7.27 -2.67 3.05
CA PHE A 95 -8.02 -1.84 3.99
C PHE A 95 -9.08 -2.63 4.77
N ASP A 96 -9.83 -3.51 4.10
CA ASP A 96 -10.92 -4.27 4.73
C ASP A 96 -10.35 -5.25 5.77
N VAL A 97 -9.20 -5.86 5.45
CA VAL A 97 -8.44 -6.72 6.37
C VAL A 97 -7.96 -5.91 7.57
N LEU A 98 -7.27 -4.79 7.38
CA LEU A 98 -6.74 -3.96 8.46
C LEU A 98 -7.85 -3.40 9.34
N ASN A 99 -8.98 -2.99 8.76
CA ASN A 99 -10.13 -2.51 9.51
C ASN A 99 -10.78 -3.64 10.33
N ALA A 100 -10.97 -4.83 9.76
CA ALA A 100 -11.60 -5.94 10.46
C ALA A 100 -10.73 -6.50 11.60
N CYS A 101 -9.41 -6.55 11.37
CA CYS A 101 -8.45 -7.25 12.21
C CYS A 101 -7.67 -6.38 13.19
N VAL A 102 -7.42 -5.11 12.86
CA VAL A 102 -6.49 -4.26 13.61
C VAL A 102 -7.20 -3.03 14.16
N TYR A 103 -7.69 -2.16 13.27
CA TYR A 103 -8.11 -0.81 13.65
C TYR A 103 -9.54 -0.70 14.13
N ARG A 104 -10.44 -1.54 13.61
CA ARG A 104 -11.86 -1.54 13.96
C ARG A 104 -12.51 -0.16 13.80
N PHE A 105 -12.12 0.65 12.80
CA PHE A 105 -12.68 2.00 12.60
C PHE A 105 -14.21 1.98 12.54
N TYR A 106 -14.80 0.89 12.02
CA TYR A 106 -16.24 0.74 11.87
C TYR A 106 -16.90 0.10 13.11
N GLY A 107 -16.19 0.06 14.24
CA GLY A 107 -16.69 -0.48 15.49
C GLY A 107 -17.09 -1.95 15.31
N THR A 108 -18.28 -2.31 15.78
CA THR A 108 -18.89 -3.65 15.59
C THR A 108 -19.09 -4.01 14.12
N LYS A 109 -19.28 -3.03 13.24
CA LYS A 109 -19.50 -3.21 11.79
C LYS A 109 -18.22 -3.46 10.98
N SER A 110 -17.04 -3.51 11.60
CA SER A 110 -15.78 -3.75 10.87
C SER A 110 -15.68 -5.19 10.30
N GLY A 111 -16.63 -6.07 10.62
CA GLY A 111 -16.70 -7.44 10.11
C GLY A 111 -15.86 -8.43 10.93
N ASN A 112 -15.82 -9.68 10.46
CA ASN A 112 -15.01 -10.75 11.04
C ASN A 112 -13.60 -10.76 10.40
N CYS A 113 -12.56 -10.80 11.23
CA CYS A 113 -11.18 -10.79 10.75
C CYS A 113 -10.86 -12.01 9.85
N ASN A 114 -11.20 -13.22 10.30
CA ASN A 114 -10.90 -14.46 9.55
C ASN A 114 -11.60 -14.49 8.19
N GLU A 115 -12.85 -14.03 8.11
CA GLU A 115 -13.58 -13.93 6.83
C GLU A 115 -12.90 -12.97 5.86
N ARG A 116 -12.43 -11.81 6.34
CA ARG A 116 -11.71 -10.84 5.49
C ARG A 116 -10.34 -11.34 5.06
N LEU A 117 -9.61 -12.02 5.93
CA LEU A 117 -8.35 -12.68 5.58
C LEU A 117 -8.58 -13.72 4.46
N GLN A 118 -9.58 -14.59 4.62
CA GLN A 118 -9.92 -15.61 3.62
C GLN A 118 -10.40 -15.01 2.29
N GLU A 119 -11.21 -13.94 2.34
CA GLU A 119 -11.66 -13.23 1.14
C GLU A 119 -10.48 -12.63 0.37
N SER A 120 -9.54 -12.00 1.06
CA SER A 120 -8.32 -11.43 0.45
C SER A 120 -7.48 -12.52 -0.24
N VAL A 121 -7.20 -13.63 0.47
CA VAL A 121 -6.47 -14.77 -0.10
C VAL A 121 -7.20 -15.33 -1.32
N LYS A 122 -8.53 -15.49 -1.25
CA LYS A 122 -9.35 -15.98 -2.37
C LYS A 122 -9.23 -15.07 -3.59
N ILE A 123 -9.27 -13.74 -3.40
CA ILE A 123 -9.14 -12.78 -4.49
C ILE A 123 -7.75 -12.87 -5.14
N ILE A 124 -6.68 -12.91 -4.33
CA ILE A 124 -5.30 -12.98 -4.84
C ILE A 124 -5.08 -14.28 -5.64
N SER A 125 -5.63 -15.39 -5.15
CA SER A 125 -5.51 -16.71 -5.80
C SER A 125 -6.42 -16.89 -7.02
N ASP A 126 -7.36 -15.97 -7.27
CA ASP A 126 -8.29 -16.06 -8.40
C ASP A 126 -7.55 -15.81 -9.73
N GLU A 127 -7.88 -16.58 -10.77
CA GLU A 127 -7.31 -16.39 -12.12
C GLU A 127 -7.60 -15.00 -12.68
N ARG A 128 -8.72 -14.37 -12.28
CA ARG A 128 -9.05 -13.00 -12.70
C ARG A 128 -8.07 -11.96 -12.16
N PHE A 129 -7.41 -12.22 -11.04
CA PHE A 129 -6.35 -11.33 -10.54
C PHE A 129 -5.16 -11.33 -11.50
N GLU A 130 -4.74 -12.51 -11.95
CA GLU A 130 -3.66 -12.68 -12.91
C GLU A 130 -4.03 -12.11 -14.29
N MET A 131 -5.23 -12.38 -14.79
CA MET A 131 -5.69 -11.79 -16.05
C MET A 131 -5.69 -10.25 -15.98
N ALA A 132 -6.13 -9.66 -14.88
CA ALA A 132 -6.13 -8.21 -14.69
C ALA A 132 -4.70 -7.65 -14.62
N TYR A 133 -3.79 -8.32 -13.91
CA TYR A 133 -2.40 -7.88 -13.81
C TYR A 133 -1.67 -7.96 -15.15
N ASN A 134 -1.84 -9.06 -15.90
CA ASN A 134 -1.31 -9.19 -17.27
C ASN A 134 -1.88 -8.12 -18.20
N TRP A 135 -3.19 -7.85 -18.13
CA TRP A 135 -3.80 -6.76 -18.91
C TRP A 135 -3.16 -5.40 -18.61
N VAL A 136 -2.88 -5.08 -17.34
CA VAL A 136 -2.17 -3.84 -16.98
C VAL A 136 -0.78 -3.78 -17.60
N LEU A 137 -0.01 -4.87 -17.53
CA LEU A 137 1.32 -4.95 -18.13
C LEU A 137 1.27 -4.78 -19.65
N ASP A 138 0.34 -5.47 -20.32
CA ASP A 138 0.17 -5.42 -21.77
C ASP A 138 -0.21 -4.02 -22.26
N GLU A 139 -1.10 -3.34 -21.55
CA GLU A 139 -1.51 -1.98 -21.91
C GLU A 139 -0.39 -0.96 -21.71
N ILE A 140 0.46 -1.13 -20.68
CA ILE A 140 1.65 -0.30 -20.49
C ILE A 140 2.67 -0.59 -21.61
N MET A 141 2.88 -1.87 -21.94
CA MET A 141 3.74 -2.30 -23.04
C MET A 141 3.25 -1.75 -24.38
N ALA A 142 1.94 -1.68 -24.63
CA ALA A 142 1.39 -1.09 -25.85
C ALA A 142 1.71 0.41 -26.00
N LYS A 143 2.04 1.12 -24.92
CA LYS A 143 2.39 2.56 -24.95
C LYS A 143 3.88 2.83 -25.21
N SER A 144 4.76 1.93 -24.76
CA SER A 144 6.20 2.20 -24.70
C SER A 144 7.09 1.00 -25.08
N GLY A 145 6.51 -0.19 -25.22
CA GLY A 145 7.20 -1.47 -25.37
C GLY A 145 7.98 -1.64 -26.66
N ASP A 146 7.69 -0.86 -27.70
CA ASP A 146 8.46 -0.86 -28.94
C ASP A 146 9.89 -0.33 -28.75
N ALA A 147 10.13 0.47 -27.71
CA ALA A 147 11.47 0.97 -27.40
C ALA A 147 12.35 -0.15 -26.81
N PRO A 148 13.54 -0.45 -27.36
CA PRO A 148 14.38 -1.57 -26.92
C PRO A 148 14.81 -1.49 -25.45
N HIS A 149 15.04 -0.28 -24.95
CA HIS A 149 15.48 -0.02 -23.57
C HIS A 149 14.30 0.19 -22.60
N PHE A 150 13.06 0.08 -23.07
CA PHE A 150 11.90 0.22 -22.20
C PHE A 150 11.87 -0.89 -21.16
N ARG A 151 11.63 -0.54 -19.89
CA ARG A 151 11.38 -1.50 -18.82
C ARG A 151 10.20 -1.09 -17.94
N ILE A 152 9.46 -2.08 -17.47
CA ILE A 152 8.49 -1.98 -16.37
C ILE A 152 9.16 -2.59 -15.13
N MET A 153 9.34 -1.81 -14.08
CA MET A 153 9.73 -2.27 -12.76
C MET A 153 8.48 -2.39 -11.90
N ALA A 154 8.03 -3.61 -11.66
CA ALA A 154 6.88 -3.93 -10.83
C ALA A 154 7.33 -4.13 -9.37
N LEU A 155 6.65 -3.46 -8.44
CA LEU A 155 6.98 -3.42 -7.03
C LEU A 155 5.93 -4.15 -6.20
N GLY A 156 6.40 -4.86 -5.17
CA GLY A 156 5.55 -5.47 -4.15
C GLY A 156 5.16 -4.53 -3.00
N TYR A 157 4.69 -5.15 -1.93
CA TYR A 157 4.36 -4.54 -0.64
C TYR A 157 5.21 -5.16 0.48
N SER A 158 5.22 -4.57 1.66
CA SER A 158 5.95 -5.09 2.81
C SER A 158 5.06 -5.96 3.70
N PRO A 159 5.62 -6.97 4.41
CA PRO A 159 5.04 -7.36 5.69
C PRO A 159 4.99 -6.14 6.62
N PHE A 160 4.01 -6.12 7.52
CA PHE A 160 3.81 -4.97 8.42
C PHE A 160 4.42 -5.20 9.78
N PHE A 161 4.46 -6.45 10.24
CA PHE A 161 4.93 -6.82 11.56
C PHE A 161 6.24 -7.57 11.48
N ASP A 162 7.06 -7.44 12.52
CA ASP A 162 8.31 -8.15 12.66
C ASP A 162 8.14 -9.67 12.48
N GLU A 163 9.08 -10.27 11.75
CA GLU A 163 9.04 -11.67 11.34
C GLU A 163 9.60 -12.64 12.40
N ALA A 164 10.33 -12.14 13.40
CA ALA A 164 10.72 -12.97 14.54
C ALA A 164 9.50 -13.33 15.41
N LEU A 165 8.41 -12.56 15.30
CA LEU A 165 7.10 -12.88 15.87
C LEU A 165 7.19 -13.20 17.37
N THR A 166 7.91 -12.40 18.14
CA THR A 166 8.03 -12.58 19.59
C THR A 166 6.72 -12.28 20.31
N GLU A 167 6.54 -12.80 21.52
CA GLU A 167 5.32 -12.59 22.33
C GLU A 167 5.20 -11.16 22.90
N ASP A 168 6.25 -10.34 22.80
CA ASP A 168 6.33 -8.98 23.36
C ASP A 168 5.14 -8.08 22.95
N CYS A 169 4.62 -8.30 21.73
CA CYS A 169 3.53 -7.51 21.16
C CYS A 169 2.13 -8.05 21.45
N ASN A 170 1.97 -9.23 22.06
CA ASN A 170 0.67 -9.89 22.16
C ASN A 170 -0.36 -9.13 22.98
N ASN A 171 0.08 -8.27 23.91
CA ASN A 171 -0.82 -7.46 24.71
C ASN A 171 -1.09 -6.07 24.11
N GLN A 172 -0.41 -5.72 23.02
CA GLN A 172 -0.54 -4.44 22.31
C GLN A 172 -1.76 -4.45 21.38
N SER A 173 -2.25 -3.25 21.03
CA SER A 173 -3.37 -3.07 20.10
C SER A 173 -3.31 -1.70 19.44
N PHE A 174 -3.60 -1.68 18.14
CA PHE A 174 -3.85 -0.47 17.37
C PHE A 174 -5.35 -0.19 17.18
N GLY A 175 -6.22 -0.89 17.92
CA GLY A 175 -7.67 -0.70 17.83
C GLY A 175 -8.08 0.73 18.20
N PHE A 176 -8.90 1.36 17.36
CA PHE A 176 -9.34 2.73 17.55
C PHE A 176 -10.22 2.88 18.81
N TRP A 177 -11.07 1.90 19.09
CA TRP A 177 -12.08 1.98 20.16
C TRP A 177 -11.62 1.35 21.47
N SER A 178 -11.90 2.02 22.58
CA SER A 178 -11.63 1.56 23.95
C SER A 178 -12.13 0.13 24.24
N MET A 179 -13.33 -0.20 23.74
CA MET A 179 -14.03 -1.47 23.95
C MET A 179 -13.83 -2.50 22.81
N SER A 180 -13.16 -2.13 21.72
CA SER A 180 -12.91 -3.03 20.57
C SER A 180 -11.45 -2.93 20.16
N LYS A 181 -10.59 -3.65 20.90
CA LYS A 181 -9.13 -3.64 20.75
C LYS A 181 -8.59 -5.02 20.42
N PRO A 182 -8.60 -5.43 19.15
CA PRO A 182 -7.93 -6.65 18.73
C PRO A 182 -6.48 -6.64 19.18
N LYS A 183 -6.04 -7.73 19.79
CA LYS A 183 -4.67 -7.90 20.26
C LYS A 183 -3.77 -8.29 19.10
N LEU A 184 -2.57 -7.71 19.05
CA LEU A 184 -1.54 -8.03 18.06
C LEU A 184 -0.82 -9.34 18.40
N THR A 185 -1.59 -10.43 18.54
CA THR A 185 -1.07 -11.76 18.84
C THR A 185 -0.11 -12.23 17.75
N VAL A 186 0.80 -13.14 18.09
CA VAL A 186 1.67 -13.81 17.11
C VAL A 186 0.86 -14.38 15.94
N GLN A 187 -0.25 -15.04 16.24
CA GLN A 187 -1.13 -15.61 15.23
C GLN A 187 -1.65 -14.53 14.27
N LEU A 188 -2.19 -13.42 14.79
CA LEU A 188 -2.73 -12.37 13.96
C LEU A 188 -1.65 -11.71 13.11
N ARG A 189 -0.50 -11.38 13.70
CA ARG A 189 0.61 -10.75 12.98
C ARG A 189 1.14 -11.63 11.84
N ARG A 190 1.26 -12.94 12.10
CA ARG A 190 1.61 -13.92 11.06
C ARG A 190 0.60 -13.88 9.91
N GLN A 191 -0.70 -14.00 10.21
CA GLN A 191 -1.76 -13.98 9.19
C GLN A 191 -1.76 -12.69 8.36
N LEU A 192 -1.47 -11.54 8.97
CA LEU A 192 -1.39 -10.26 8.27
C LEU A 192 -0.15 -10.18 7.36
N ASN A 193 1.00 -10.66 7.83
CA ASN A 193 2.20 -10.75 7.00
C ASN A 193 2.01 -11.72 5.83
N ASP A 194 1.38 -12.87 6.07
CA ASP A 194 1.12 -13.89 5.05
C ASP A 194 0.31 -13.34 3.87
N ILE A 195 -0.62 -12.40 4.09
CA ILE A 195 -1.36 -11.75 3.01
C ILE A 195 -0.47 -10.92 2.10
N SER A 196 0.43 -10.11 2.67
CA SER A 196 1.39 -9.32 1.88
C SER A 196 2.34 -10.22 1.09
N ALA A 197 2.82 -11.30 1.72
CA ALA A 197 3.67 -12.30 1.07
C ALA A 197 2.93 -13.03 -0.05
N HIS A 198 1.66 -13.40 0.16
CA HIS A 198 0.82 -14.06 -0.84
C HIS A 198 0.59 -13.17 -2.07
N LEU A 199 0.31 -11.88 -1.87
CA LEU A 199 0.19 -10.91 -2.96
C LEU A 199 1.52 -10.76 -3.73
N ASN A 200 2.63 -10.59 -3.02
CA ASN A 200 3.96 -10.47 -3.63
C ASN A 200 4.32 -11.72 -4.45
N ASN A 201 4.10 -12.91 -3.90
CA ASN A 201 4.35 -14.18 -4.58
C ASN A 201 3.47 -14.34 -5.82
N ARG A 202 2.20 -13.91 -5.74
CA ARG A 202 1.30 -13.92 -6.90
C ARG A 202 1.81 -13.01 -8.02
N ILE A 203 2.18 -11.78 -7.70
CA ILE A 203 2.70 -10.82 -8.69
C ILE A 203 4.03 -11.31 -9.28
N ALA A 204 4.96 -11.76 -8.44
CA ALA A 204 6.25 -12.31 -8.89
C ALA A 204 6.06 -13.55 -9.78
N GLY A 205 5.12 -14.42 -9.44
CA GLY A 205 4.74 -15.58 -10.25
C GLY A 205 4.23 -15.17 -11.63
N ILE A 206 3.28 -14.22 -11.69
CA ILE A 206 2.74 -13.69 -12.96
C ILE A 206 3.87 -13.14 -13.85
N ILE A 207 4.77 -12.34 -13.28
CA ILE A 207 5.90 -11.74 -14.01
C ILE A 207 6.85 -12.82 -14.52
N LYS A 208 7.16 -13.82 -13.68
CA LYS A 208 8.01 -14.95 -14.05
C LYS A 208 7.41 -15.77 -15.19
N ASP A 209 6.13 -16.11 -15.09
CA ASP A 209 5.42 -16.95 -16.06
C ASP A 209 5.25 -16.25 -17.41
N ARG A 210 5.21 -14.91 -17.42
CA ARG A 210 5.19 -14.10 -18.63
C ARG A 210 6.49 -14.21 -19.45
N ALA A 211 7.62 -14.54 -18.81
CA ALA A 211 8.93 -14.71 -19.45
C ALA A 211 9.37 -13.53 -20.35
N ASP A 212 9.03 -12.30 -19.96
CA ASP A 212 9.37 -11.07 -20.68
C ASP A 212 10.44 -10.28 -19.91
N GLU A 213 11.65 -10.20 -20.45
CA GLU A 213 12.79 -9.46 -19.89
C GLU A 213 12.52 -7.96 -19.69
N LYS A 214 11.46 -7.42 -20.31
CA LYS A 214 11.06 -6.03 -20.14
C LYS A 214 10.32 -5.77 -18.83
N VAL A 215 9.82 -6.80 -18.16
CA VAL A 215 9.08 -6.69 -16.91
C VAL A 215 9.91 -7.27 -15.76
N ILE A 216 10.36 -6.40 -14.87
CA ILE A 216 11.28 -6.72 -13.78
C ILE A 216 10.53 -6.66 -12.45
N TRP A 217 10.60 -7.73 -11.67
CA TRP A 217 10.12 -7.75 -10.29
C TRP A 217 11.15 -7.15 -9.34
N VAL A 218 10.75 -6.12 -8.58
CA VAL A 218 11.59 -5.42 -7.60
C VAL A 218 11.10 -5.74 -6.19
N ASN A 219 11.75 -6.70 -5.54
CA ASN A 219 11.43 -7.12 -4.17
C ASN A 219 12.16 -6.26 -3.12
N TRP A 220 11.57 -5.14 -2.74
CA TRP A 220 12.14 -4.23 -1.75
C TRP A 220 11.81 -4.58 -0.29
N ALA A 221 10.80 -5.43 -0.06
CA ALA A 221 10.29 -5.74 1.28
C ALA A 221 11.33 -6.26 2.28
N PRO A 222 12.29 -7.14 1.90
CA PRO A 222 13.32 -7.61 2.83
C PRO A 222 14.19 -6.50 3.44
N LYS A 223 14.30 -5.34 2.78
CA LYS A 223 15.06 -4.19 3.30
C LYS A 223 14.40 -3.54 4.53
N PHE A 224 13.16 -3.89 4.84
CA PHE A 224 12.38 -3.31 5.93
C PHE A 224 12.39 -4.17 7.20
N LYS A 225 13.01 -5.36 7.18
CA LYS A 225 12.93 -6.39 8.25
C LYS A 225 13.13 -5.86 9.67
N GLU A 226 14.08 -4.96 9.88
CA GLU A 226 14.43 -4.41 11.21
C GLU A 226 13.62 -3.14 11.58
N HIS A 227 12.66 -2.77 10.73
CA HIS A 227 11.90 -1.52 10.80
C HIS A 227 10.38 -1.72 10.75
N LEU A 228 9.93 -2.97 10.88
CA LEU A 228 8.52 -3.35 10.95
C LEU A 228 7.92 -3.02 12.33
N PHE A 229 6.59 -3.08 12.47
CA PHE A 229 5.93 -3.00 13.78
C PHE A 229 6.32 -4.18 14.68
N CYS A 230 6.27 -3.99 16.00
CA CYS A 230 6.52 -5.05 16.99
C CYS A 230 7.94 -5.68 16.94
N GLN A 231 8.99 -4.89 16.73
CA GLN A 231 10.38 -5.36 16.84
C GLN A 231 10.67 -5.97 18.23
N PRO A 232 11.48 -7.05 18.32
CA PRO A 232 11.82 -7.69 19.59
C PRO A 232 12.36 -6.71 20.63
N GLY A 233 11.83 -6.74 21.84
CA GLY A 233 12.25 -5.85 22.93
C GLY A 233 11.93 -4.35 22.71
N LYS A 234 11.11 -4.00 21.73
CA LYS A 234 10.68 -2.62 21.43
C LYS A 234 9.16 -2.44 21.63
N PRO A 235 8.67 -1.18 21.74
CA PRO A 235 7.24 -0.90 21.65
C PRO A 235 6.66 -1.37 20.31
N ALA A 236 5.32 -1.51 20.23
CA ALA A 236 4.64 -1.91 18.99
C ALA A 236 4.96 -0.98 17.80
N SER A 237 5.18 0.31 18.06
CA SER A 237 5.76 1.29 17.13
C SER A 237 6.85 2.06 17.87
N ASP A 238 8.07 2.08 17.33
CA ASP A 238 9.27 2.66 17.93
C ASP A 238 9.68 3.97 17.23
N GLY A 239 8.71 4.90 17.11
CA GLY A 239 8.96 6.21 16.50
C GLY A 239 9.55 6.08 15.10
N ASP A 240 10.67 6.76 14.83
CA ASP A 240 11.36 6.75 13.53
C ASP A 240 12.08 5.45 13.20
N SER A 241 12.31 4.57 14.17
CA SER A 241 12.85 3.22 13.91
C SER A 241 11.81 2.32 13.25
N THR A 242 10.52 2.58 13.48
CA THR A 242 9.44 1.97 12.69
C THR A 242 9.19 2.79 11.44
N TRP A 243 9.40 2.17 10.28
CA TRP A 243 9.38 2.82 8.96
C TRP A 243 7.99 2.99 8.36
N PHE A 244 6.96 2.54 9.07
CA PHE A 244 5.57 2.76 8.70
C PHE A 244 4.92 3.80 9.62
N TYR A 245 3.96 4.54 9.08
CA TYR A 245 3.08 5.33 9.92
C TYR A 245 2.12 4.42 10.69
N ASP A 246 2.10 4.58 12.01
CA ASP A 246 1.01 4.10 12.85
C ASP A 246 -0.15 5.12 12.83
N ALA A 247 -1.32 4.69 13.26
CA ALA A 247 -2.41 5.59 13.60
C ALA A 247 -2.04 6.31 14.90
N ASP A 248 -1.47 7.51 14.77
CA ASP A 248 -1.15 8.37 15.89
C ASP A 248 -2.44 8.90 16.54
N PHE A 249 -2.95 8.17 17.54
CA PHE A 249 -4.15 8.52 18.30
C PHE A 249 -3.90 9.55 19.42
N ARG A 250 -2.71 10.20 19.46
CA ARG A 250 -2.28 11.03 20.60
C ARG A 250 -2.59 12.53 20.50
N SER A 251 -3.36 12.98 19.51
CA SER A 251 -3.74 14.40 19.39
C SER A 251 -5.26 14.64 19.55
N SER A 252 -5.64 15.89 19.83
CA SER A 252 -6.98 16.42 20.10
C SER A 252 -7.44 17.51 19.12
N ASN A 253 -8.66 17.37 18.56
CA ASN A 253 -9.43 18.24 17.63
C ASN A 253 -9.80 17.64 16.26
N SER A 254 -11.04 17.17 16.13
CA SER A 254 -12.04 17.87 15.29
C SER A 254 -13.41 17.22 15.36
N THR A 255 -14.45 18.05 15.28
CA THR A 255 -15.86 17.66 15.37
C THR A 255 -16.32 16.85 14.14
N SER A 256 -17.15 15.83 14.36
CA SER A 256 -17.82 15.01 13.33
C SER A 256 -18.83 15.78 12.46
N ASN A 257 -18.97 17.10 12.64
CA ASN A 257 -20.05 17.91 12.05
C ASN A 257 -19.92 18.18 10.53
N GLU A 258 -18.90 17.64 9.85
CA GLU A 258 -18.65 17.88 8.42
C GLU A 258 -18.73 16.63 7.54
N ILE A 259 -18.91 15.45 8.15
CA ILE A 259 -19.07 14.20 7.40
C ILE A 259 -20.57 13.94 7.25
N ASP A 260 -21.06 14.01 6.01
CA ASP A 260 -22.39 13.51 5.68
C ASP A 260 -22.37 11.98 5.73
N ILE A 261 -22.70 11.45 6.90
CA ILE A 261 -22.86 10.04 7.24
C ILE A 261 -23.80 9.26 6.30
N GLU A 262 -24.76 9.91 5.65
CA GLU A 262 -25.69 9.24 4.73
C GLU A 262 -25.01 8.93 3.40
N THR A 263 -24.11 9.80 2.95
CA THR A 263 -23.48 9.71 1.63
C THR A 263 -22.01 9.30 1.66
N CYS A 264 -21.31 9.45 2.80
CA CYS A 264 -19.86 9.25 2.87
C CYS A 264 -19.41 7.82 2.54
N MET A 265 -20.19 6.79 2.90
CA MET A 265 -19.83 5.41 2.57
C MET A 265 -19.83 5.16 1.06
N GLN A 266 -20.68 5.87 0.31
CA GLN A 266 -20.70 5.80 -1.14
C GLN A 266 -19.57 6.65 -1.75
N GLN A 267 -19.38 7.87 -1.26
CA GLN A 267 -18.35 8.80 -1.77
C GLN A 267 -16.92 8.29 -1.56
N THR A 268 -16.66 7.63 -0.42
CA THR A 268 -15.33 7.07 -0.10
C THR A 268 -14.91 5.90 -1.00
N LEU A 269 -15.88 5.22 -1.62
CA LEU A 269 -15.58 4.21 -2.65
C LEU A 269 -15.09 4.86 -3.95
N ASP A 270 -15.51 6.09 -4.23
CA ASP A 270 -15.12 6.84 -5.43
C ASP A 270 -13.70 7.41 -5.29
N THR A 271 -13.34 7.84 -4.08
CA THR A 271 -12.00 8.40 -3.82
C THR A 271 -10.94 7.32 -3.63
N GLY A 272 -11.35 6.16 -3.11
CA GLY A 272 -10.46 5.04 -2.78
C GLY A 272 -9.45 5.37 -1.67
N ASP A 273 -9.66 6.49 -0.96
CA ASP A 273 -8.81 6.95 0.12
C ASP A 273 -9.16 6.22 1.42
N TRP A 274 -8.19 5.48 1.95
CA TRP A 274 -8.34 4.74 3.22
C TRP A 274 -8.66 5.66 4.39
N GLY A 275 -8.15 6.90 4.40
CA GLY A 275 -8.39 7.87 5.45
C GLY A 275 -9.84 8.34 5.48
N GLU A 276 -10.41 8.66 4.32
CA GLU A 276 -11.82 9.06 4.23
C GLU A 276 -12.74 7.89 4.58
N ARG A 277 -12.41 6.67 4.14
CA ARG A 277 -13.14 5.44 4.52
C ARG A 277 -13.15 5.25 6.04
N ALA A 278 -11.98 5.34 6.67
CA ALA A 278 -11.84 5.23 8.11
C ALA A 278 -12.62 6.33 8.86
N ALA A 279 -12.49 7.59 8.43
CA ALA A 279 -13.18 8.72 9.04
C ALA A 279 -14.72 8.60 8.95
N CYS A 280 -15.24 8.21 7.79
CA CYS A 280 -16.67 7.96 7.60
C CYS A 280 -17.17 6.83 8.52
N GLY A 281 -16.44 5.72 8.58
CA GLY A 281 -16.79 4.63 9.48
C GLY A 281 -16.76 5.01 10.96
N ILE A 282 -15.78 5.82 11.38
CA ILE A 282 -15.73 6.34 12.74
C ILE A 282 -16.94 7.24 13.03
N ALA A 283 -17.29 8.15 12.12
CA ALA A 283 -18.43 9.04 12.27
C ALA A 283 -19.76 8.27 12.42
N VAL A 284 -19.97 7.23 11.59
CA VAL A 284 -21.15 6.35 11.69
C VAL A 284 -21.22 5.65 13.05
N VAL A 285 -20.08 5.15 13.55
CA VAL A 285 -20.05 4.49 14.87
C VAL A 285 -20.34 5.47 16.00
N GLN A 286 -19.81 6.69 15.94
CA GLN A 286 -20.09 7.72 16.96
C GLN A 286 -21.56 8.12 16.98
N GLN A 287 -22.21 8.17 15.82
CA GLN A 287 -23.64 8.44 15.74
C GLN A 287 -24.46 7.28 16.33
N ASP A 288 -24.16 6.04 15.94
CA ASP A 288 -24.91 4.86 16.39
C ASP A 288 -24.66 4.54 17.88
N TYR A 289 -23.46 4.84 18.37
CA TYR A 289 -23.00 4.53 19.72
C TYR A 289 -22.29 5.74 20.37
N PRO A 290 -23.02 6.78 20.81
CA PRO A 290 -22.43 8.03 21.32
C PRO A 290 -21.54 7.88 22.55
N HIS A 291 -21.65 6.77 23.27
CA HIS A 291 -20.84 6.45 24.46
C HIS A 291 -19.54 5.71 24.13
N MET A 292 -19.31 5.35 22.86
CA MET A 292 -18.11 4.63 22.46
C MET A 292 -16.91 5.57 22.46
N MET A 293 -15.97 5.33 23.36
CA MET A 293 -14.77 6.16 23.50
C MET A 293 -13.61 5.58 22.68
N ALA A 294 -12.80 6.43 22.08
CA ALA A 294 -11.54 6.01 21.48
C ALA A 294 -10.49 5.63 22.54
N GLN A 295 -9.46 4.89 22.12
CA GLN A 295 -8.30 4.55 22.95
C GLN A 295 -7.50 5.83 23.27
N GLY A 296 -7.47 6.27 24.53
CA GLY A 296 -6.70 7.47 24.93
C GLY A 296 -7.24 8.35 26.05
N SER A 297 -8.42 8.05 26.63
CA SER A 297 -9.05 8.68 27.82
C SER A 297 -9.27 10.20 27.77
N GLY A 298 -10.55 10.58 27.90
CA GLY A 298 -10.97 11.97 28.06
C GLY A 298 -11.35 12.55 26.71
N THR A 299 -12.61 12.95 26.61
CA THR A 299 -13.20 13.80 25.56
C THR A 299 -12.21 14.40 24.55
N THR A 300 -12.52 14.21 23.26
CA THR A 300 -11.95 14.84 22.05
C THR A 300 -10.80 14.09 21.34
N LEU A 301 -11.17 13.23 20.38
CA LEU A 301 -10.31 12.81 19.26
C LEU A 301 -9.89 14.02 18.41
N THR A 302 -8.60 14.21 18.07
CA THR A 302 -8.29 14.66 16.69
C THR A 302 -8.38 13.41 15.83
N ILE A 303 -9.36 13.37 14.95
CA ILE A 303 -9.05 12.99 13.58
C ILE A 303 -8.66 14.32 12.98
N ASN A 304 -7.36 14.61 12.83
CA ASN A 304 -6.96 15.87 12.21
C ASN A 304 -7.70 15.98 10.87
N ARG A 305 -8.44 17.08 10.79
CA ARG A 305 -9.63 17.27 9.96
C ARG A 305 -9.26 17.31 8.47
N TYR A 306 -10.21 16.85 7.66
CA TYR A 306 -10.46 17.10 6.24
C TYR A 306 -9.93 16.12 5.18
N PRO A 307 -10.70 15.89 4.09
CA PRO A 307 -10.15 15.42 2.83
C PRO A 307 -8.97 16.33 2.45
N ASN A 308 -7.85 15.73 2.04
CA ASN A 308 -6.56 16.37 1.77
C ASN A 308 -5.60 16.59 2.97
N GLN A 309 -5.80 15.96 4.14
CA GLN A 309 -4.75 15.75 5.15
C GLN A 309 -4.51 14.25 5.42
N PRO A 310 -3.26 13.76 5.53
CA PRO A 310 -2.99 12.32 5.37
C PRO A 310 -3.41 11.45 6.56
N GLY A 311 -3.69 12.04 7.72
CA GLY A 311 -4.36 11.48 8.90
C GLY A 311 -4.34 9.95 9.05
N LEU A 312 -5.48 9.31 8.75
CA LEU A 312 -5.63 7.83 8.76
C LEU A 312 -5.28 7.18 7.42
N ALA A 313 -5.18 7.96 6.33
CA ALA A 313 -4.82 7.46 5.01
C ALA A 313 -3.39 6.93 4.96
N ARG A 314 -2.49 7.54 5.73
CA ARG A 314 -1.06 7.18 5.80
C ARG A 314 -0.77 5.88 6.55
N VAL A 315 -1.73 5.39 7.32
CA VAL A 315 -1.54 4.22 8.18
C VAL A 315 -1.02 3.05 7.33
N PHE A 316 0.03 2.39 7.83
CA PHE A 316 0.70 1.28 7.14
C PHE A 316 1.37 1.67 5.80
N HIS A 317 1.53 2.97 5.51
CA HIS A 317 2.38 3.44 4.42
C HIS A 317 3.79 3.75 4.92
N PRO A 318 4.83 3.55 4.08
CA PRO A 318 6.19 3.92 4.41
C PRO A 318 6.36 5.42 4.73
N LYS A 319 7.28 5.74 5.64
CA LYS A 319 7.76 7.11 5.92
C LYS A 319 8.70 7.60 4.81
N PRO A 320 8.96 8.92 4.69
CA PRO A 320 9.84 9.49 3.66
C PRO A 320 11.20 8.81 3.48
N HIS A 321 11.90 8.49 4.59
CA HIS A 321 13.21 7.83 4.53
C HIS A 321 13.11 6.37 4.06
N ALA A 322 12.02 5.69 4.40
CA ALA A 322 11.76 4.32 3.95
C ALA A 322 11.46 4.27 2.45
N TYR A 323 10.78 5.28 1.90
CA TYR A 323 10.62 5.43 0.44
C TYR A 323 11.95 5.60 -0.30
N ALA A 324 12.96 6.20 0.33
CA ALA A 324 14.30 6.30 -0.26
C ALA A 324 14.98 4.91 -0.38
N VAL A 325 14.68 3.98 0.55
CA VAL A 325 15.16 2.59 0.47
C VAL A 325 14.50 1.86 -0.70
N ILE A 326 13.20 2.06 -0.91
CA ILE A 326 12.50 1.51 -2.08
C ILE A 326 13.12 2.04 -3.38
N ALA A 327 13.37 3.35 -3.46
CA ALA A 327 14.03 3.96 -4.62
C ALA A 327 15.45 3.43 -4.86
N ASN A 328 16.22 3.19 -3.81
CA ASN A 328 17.55 2.57 -3.92
C ASN A 328 17.46 1.13 -4.41
N GLU A 329 16.44 0.36 -3.99
CA GLU A 329 16.25 -0.98 -4.51
C GLU A 329 15.91 -0.96 -6.00
N ILE A 330 15.02 -0.07 -6.46
CA ILE A 330 14.77 0.16 -7.90
C ILE A 330 16.09 0.47 -8.63
N ARG A 331 16.95 1.31 -8.03
CA ARG A 331 18.26 1.68 -8.60
C ARG A 331 19.22 0.50 -8.70
N ASN A 332 19.17 -0.47 -7.78
CA ASN A 332 20.05 -1.64 -7.81
C ASN A 332 19.76 -2.58 -8.99
N HIS A 333 18.56 -2.49 -9.56
CA HIS A 333 18.20 -3.20 -10.79
C HIS A 333 18.61 -2.43 -12.06
N TRP A 334 19.48 -1.40 -11.96
CA TRP A 334 19.94 -0.58 -13.09
C TRP A 334 21.45 -0.72 -13.39
N PRO A 335 21.90 -0.77 -14.68
CA PRO A 335 21.09 -0.92 -15.89
C PRO A 335 20.73 -2.39 -16.11
N PHE A 336 19.57 -2.79 -15.59
CA PHE A 336 18.88 -4.06 -15.80
C PHE A 336 19.77 -5.30 -15.64
N ILE A 337 20.01 -5.69 -14.39
CA ILE A 337 20.61 -7.00 -14.10
C ILE A 337 19.55 -8.06 -14.41
N SER A 338 19.74 -8.83 -15.49
CA SER A 338 19.02 -10.08 -15.68
C SER A 338 19.49 -11.04 -14.57
N LEU A 339 18.58 -11.50 -13.71
CA LEU A 339 18.84 -12.57 -12.76
C LEU A 339 19.00 -13.91 -13.50
N GLU A 340 20.10 -14.04 -14.25
CA GLU A 340 20.62 -15.30 -14.79
C GLU A 340 22.03 -15.52 -14.27
N THR A 341 22.19 -15.64 -12.95
CA THR A 341 23.36 -16.29 -12.30
C THR A 341 23.09 -16.32 -10.80
N ASP A 342 22.45 -17.39 -10.32
CA ASP A 342 22.66 -17.96 -8.96
C ASP A 342 21.85 -19.25 -8.74
N MET A 343 21.74 -20.11 -9.75
CA MET A 343 21.10 -21.43 -9.59
C MET A 343 21.79 -22.59 -10.34
N LEU A 344 23.03 -22.42 -10.80
CA LEU A 344 23.82 -23.49 -11.42
C LEU A 344 25.29 -23.40 -11.01
N GLU A 345 25.59 -23.46 -9.72
CA GLU A 345 26.94 -23.80 -9.24
C GLU A 345 26.86 -24.49 -7.86
N ASP A 346 26.01 -25.52 -7.77
CA ASP A 346 26.17 -26.55 -6.74
C ASP A 346 25.69 -27.90 -7.28
N SER A 347 26.27 -28.32 -8.40
CA SER A 347 26.26 -29.72 -8.83
C SER A 347 27.40 -29.99 -9.81
N GLN A 348 28.60 -30.26 -9.27
CA GLN A 348 29.55 -31.30 -9.73
C GLN A 348 30.92 -31.15 -9.03
N ALA A 349 31.08 -31.85 -7.91
CA ALA A 349 32.08 -32.90 -7.57
C ALA A 349 33.54 -32.78 -8.12
N PRO A 350 34.53 -33.32 -7.38
CA PRO A 350 34.61 -34.78 -7.18
C PRO A 350 34.16 -35.31 -5.81
#